data_AF-A0A945PIV9-F1
#
_entry.id   AF-A0A945PIV9-F1
#
_cell.length_a   1.000
_cell.length_b   1.000
_cell.length_c   1.000
_cell.angle_alpha   90.00
_cell.angle_beta   90.00
_cell.angle_gamma   90.00
#
_symmetry.space_group_name_H-M   'P 1'
#
loop_
_entity.id
_entity.type
_entity.pdbx_description
1 polymer ?
#
loop_
_entity_poly.entity_id
_entity_poly.type
_entity_poly.pdbx_seq_one_letter_code
_entity_poly.pdbx_strand_id
1 'polypeptide(L)'
;MELVHPIFKWLHIIAGIMWIGLLYFFNFINGHFAATMDGDTKKKVVPELMPRALYWFRWGAAWTWITGVILLLVVYYHGGLTFDESSSWGTEAFIMIAVTFLGVYLYDALYKSGLASNLRLVTIVSFALIGVVVYLMKDWAGFSYRSFNIHLGALFGTNMAFNVWFRIWPAQQKIISAIKNGEAPDGSLVSLAGLRSKHNTYMSVPLIWTMMNQHTTALAGGNFGITSSTNWLVLMIIVALGWHIVFQLYKKSSKIQGF
;
A
#
# COMPACT_ATOMS: atom_id res chain seq x y z
N MET A 1 -6.75 -16.33 24.25
CA MET A 1 -5.95 -16.06 23.03
C MET A 1 -6.57 -16.66 21.76
N GLU A 2 -7.32 -17.76 21.84
CA GLU A 2 -7.86 -18.45 20.66
C GLU A 2 -8.82 -17.62 19.78
N LEU A 3 -9.60 -16.70 20.36
CA LEU A 3 -10.51 -15.83 19.60
C LEU A 3 -9.85 -14.57 19.03
N VAL A 4 -8.64 -14.21 19.48
CA VAL A 4 -7.97 -12.97 19.06
C VAL A 4 -7.62 -13.05 17.57
N HIS A 5 -7.01 -14.15 17.14
CA HIS A 5 -6.62 -14.32 15.74
C HIS A 5 -7.80 -14.24 14.74
N PRO A 6 -8.89 -15.01 14.87
CA PRO A 6 -10.00 -14.95 13.90
C PRO A 6 -10.73 -13.61 13.91
N ILE A 7 -10.94 -13.00 15.08
CA ILE A 7 -11.62 -11.69 15.17
C ILE A 7 -10.80 -10.59 14.50
N PHE A 8 -9.51 -10.48 14.83
CA PHE A 8 -8.66 -9.44 14.24
C PHE A 8 -8.45 -9.67 12.74
N LYS A 9 -8.41 -10.92 12.27
CA LYS A 9 -8.35 -11.23 10.85
C LYS A 9 -9.62 -10.79 10.13
N TRP A 10 -10.79 -11.07 10.71
CA TRP A 10 -12.07 -10.63 10.16
C TRP A 10 -12.17 -9.10 10.09
N LEU A 11 -11.81 -8.40 11.19
CA LEU A 11 -11.78 -6.94 11.22
C LEU A 11 -10.79 -6.37 10.20
N HIS A 12 -9.60 -6.96 10.07
CA HIS A 12 -8.59 -6.54 9.11
C HIS A 12 -9.10 -6.65 7.67
N ILE A 13 -9.77 -7.75 7.33
CA ILE A 13 -10.35 -7.99 6.00
C ILE A 13 -11.44 -6.95 5.69
N ILE A 14 -12.38 -6.72 6.63
CA ILE A 14 -13.45 -5.73 6.43
C ILE A 14 -12.87 -4.33 6.22
N ALA A 15 -11.94 -3.92 7.08
CA ALA A 15 -11.29 -2.62 6.96
C ALA A 15 -10.49 -2.51 5.64
N GLY A 16 -9.80 -3.59 5.25
CA GLY A 16 -9.03 -3.67 4.01
C GLY A 16 -9.90 -3.53 2.76
N ILE A 17 -11.05 -4.23 2.72
CA ILE A 17 -12.03 -4.11 1.62
C ILE A 17 -12.52 -2.68 1.51
N MET A 18 -12.89 -2.05 2.63
CA MET A 18 -13.35 -0.67 2.64
C MET A 18 -12.27 0.29 2.14
N TRP A 19 -11.04 0.14 2.64
CA TRP A 19 -9.93 1.02 2.28
C TRP A 19 -9.53 0.88 0.81
N ILE A 20 -9.25 -0.34 0.36
CA ILE A 20 -8.80 -0.60 -1.02
C ILE A 20 -9.94 -0.40 -2.02
N GLY A 21 -11.18 -0.72 -1.65
CA GLY A 21 -12.35 -0.44 -2.48
C GLY A 21 -12.50 1.06 -2.76
N LEU A 22 -12.42 1.89 -1.73
CA LEU A 22 -12.46 3.35 -1.90
C LEU A 22 -11.23 3.90 -2.63
N LEU A 23 -10.05 3.31 -2.41
CA LEU A 23 -8.84 3.65 -3.16
C LEU A 23 -9.07 3.47 -4.68
N TYR A 24 -9.62 2.33 -5.09
CA TYR A 24 -9.91 2.05 -6.49
C TYR A 24 -11.04 2.91 -7.03
N PHE A 25 -12.09 3.16 -6.23
CA PHE A 25 -13.12 4.13 -6.59
C PHE A 25 -12.52 5.51 -6.89
N PHE A 26 -11.64 6.04 -6.03
CA PHE A 26 -11.05 7.36 -6.25
C PHE A 26 -10.20 7.43 -7.51
N ASN A 27 -9.39 6.40 -7.76
CA ASN A 27 -8.38 6.41 -8.81
C ASN A 27 -8.90 5.98 -10.18
N PHE A 28 -9.83 5.02 -10.23
CA PHE A 28 -10.32 4.43 -11.48
C PHE A 28 -11.66 4.99 -11.92
N ILE A 29 -12.41 5.67 -11.03
CA ILE A 29 -13.78 6.11 -11.31
C ILE A 29 -13.91 7.61 -11.02
N ASN A 30 -13.77 8.02 -9.76
CA ASN A 30 -14.12 9.36 -9.30
C ASN A 30 -13.32 10.46 -10.02
N GLY A 31 -12.01 10.27 -10.23
CA GLY A 31 -11.18 11.25 -10.93
C GLY A 31 -11.65 11.50 -12.38
N HIS A 32 -12.06 10.45 -13.09
CA HIS A 32 -12.55 10.55 -14.46
C HIS A 32 -13.97 11.15 -14.51
N PHE A 33 -14.85 10.73 -13.60
CA PHE A 33 -16.17 11.32 -13.44
C PHE A 33 -16.08 12.82 -13.08
N ALA A 34 -15.18 13.19 -12.17
CA ALA A 34 -15.01 14.59 -11.80
C ALA A 34 -14.50 15.47 -12.95
N ALA A 35 -13.80 14.90 -13.93
CA ALA A 35 -13.35 15.63 -15.11
C ALA A 35 -14.51 16.01 -16.05
N THR A 36 -15.65 15.31 -16.01
CA THR A 36 -16.81 15.61 -16.86
C THR A 36 -17.74 16.69 -16.28
N MET A 37 -17.58 17.01 -14.99
CA MET A 37 -18.42 18.01 -14.32
C MET A 37 -17.94 19.45 -14.60
N ASP A 38 -18.90 20.33 -14.89
CA ASP A 38 -18.68 21.78 -14.89
C ASP A 38 -18.43 22.32 -13.47
N GLY A 39 -18.06 23.61 -13.37
CA GLY A 39 -17.69 24.24 -12.10
C GLY A 39 -18.83 24.28 -11.08
N ASP A 40 -20.06 24.54 -11.50
CA ASP A 40 -21.20 24.66 -10.59
C ASP A 40 -21.68 23.29 -10.12
N THR A 41 -21.61 22.28 -10.98
CA THR A 41 -21.85 20.88 -10.56
C THR A 41 -20.80 20.42 -9.54
N LYS A 42 -19.52 20.75 -9.74
CA LYS A 42 -18.45 20.43 -8.77
C LYS A 42 -18.69 21.04 -7.40
N LYS A 43 -19.14 22.31 -7.33
CA LYS A 43 -19.45 22.99 -6.06
C LYS A 43 -20.56 22.30 -5.27
N LYS A 44 -21.50 21.62 -5.93
CA LYS A 44 -22.57 20.87 -5.28
C LYS A 44 -22.14 19.45 -4.89
N VAL A 45 -21.44 18.76 -5.79
CA VAL A 45 -21.11 17.33 -5.60
C VAL A 45 -19.89 17.12 -4.70
N VAL A 46 -18.81 17.88 -4.90
CA VAL A 46 -17.53 17.62 -4.22
C VAL A 46 -17.61 17.82 -2.70
N PRO A 47 -18.18 18.92 -2.16
CA PRO A 47 -18.30 19.12 -0.72
C PRO A 47 -19.16 18.07 -0.01
N GLU A 48 -20.08 17.43 -0.73
CA GLU A 48 -20.92 16.36 -0.16
C GLU A 48 -20.28 14.98 -0.31
N LEU A 49 -19.77 14.63 -1.48
CA LEU A 49 -19.21 13.31 -1.74
C LEU A 49 -17.86 13.10 -1.04
N MET A 50 -16.94 14.06 -1.20
CA MET A 50 -15.53 13.84 -0.82
C MET A 50 -15.32 13.69 0.68
N PRO A 51 -15.89 14.54 1.58
CA PRO A 51 -15.69 14.36 3.02
C PRO A 51 -16.19 13.01 3.53
N ARG A 52 -17.34 12.53 3.02
CA ARG A 52 -17.93 11.24 3.41
C ARG A 52 -17.08 10.07 2.93
N ALA A 53 -16.65 10.08 1.67
CA ALA A 53 -15.80 9.05 1.12
C ALA A 53 -14.41 9.04 1.79
N LEU A 54 -13.82 10.22 2.02
CA LEU A 54 -12.51 10.36 2.68
C LEU A 54 -12.55 9.95 4.16
N TYR A 55 -13.67 10.14 4.86
CA TYR A 55 -13.85 9.64 6.22
C TYR A 55 -13.69 8.11 6.28
N TRP A 56 -14.44 7.39 5.44
CA TRP A 56 -14.35 5.93 5.40
C TRP A 56 -12.99 5.44 4.88
N PHE A 57 -12.41 6.15 3.92
CA PHE A 57 -11.10 5.84 3.39
C PHE A 57 -9.98 5.96 4.44
N ARG A 58 -9.94 7.06 5.22
CA ARG A 58 -8.91 7.29 6.24
C ARG A 58 -9.03 6.37 7.45
N TRP A 59 -10.26 6.11 7.89
CA TRP A 59 -10.50 5.19 9.00
C TRP A 59 -10.37 3.73 8.57
N GLY A 60 -10.74 3.38 7.34
CA GLY A 60 -10.39 2.10 6.74
C GLY A 60 -8.88 1.88 6.78
N ALA A 61 -8.10 2.86 6.31
CA ALA A 61 -6.63 2.81 6.38
C ALA A 61 -6.10 2.60 7.81
N ALA A 62 -6.60 3.38 8.77
CA ALA A 62 -6.18 3.28 10.16
C ALA A 62 -6.51 1.90 10.76
N TRP A 63 -7.74 1.41 10.56
CA TRP A 63 -8.16 0.12 11.11
C TRP A 63 -7.44 -1.05 10.45
N THR A 64 -7.23 -1.04 9.13
CA THR A 64 -6.41 -2.06 8.46
C THR A 64 -4.99 -2.06 9.01
N TRP A 65 -4.37 -0.89 9.20
CA TRP A 65 -3.02 -0.82 9.74
C TRP A 65 -2.94 -1.32 11.18
N ILE A 66 -3.82 -0.84 12.07
CA ILE A 66 -3.85 -1.25 13.50
C ILE A 66 -4.06 -2.76 13.63
N THR A 67 -5.10 -3.28 12.96
CA THR A 67 -5.40 -4.73 13.01
C THR A 67 -4.29 -5.55 12.36
N GLY A 68 -3.63 -5.04 11.32
CA GLY A 68 -2.49 -5.68 10.68
C GLY A 68 -1.27 -5.78 11.60
N VAL A 69 -0.96 -4.71 12.34
CA VAL A 69 0.10 -4.73 13.37
C VAL A 69 -0.22 -5.75 14.45
N ILE A 70 -1.47 -5.80 14.93
CA ILE A 70 -1.88 -6.79 15.94
C ILE A 70 -1.72 -8.22 15.41
N LEU A 71 -2.12 -8.47 14.15
CA LEU A 71 -1.92 -9.78 13.52
C LEU A 71 -0.44 -10.13 13.36
N LEU A 72 0.42 -9.16 13.03
CA LEU A 72 1.86 -9.37 12.96
C LEU A 72 2.43 -9.78 14.33
N LEU A 73 2.05 -9.07 15.40
CA LEU A 73 2.46 -9.39 16.76
C LEU A 73 1.99 -10.78 17.22
N VAL A 74 0.74 -11.12 16.97
CA VAL A 74 0.12 -12.37 17.46
C VAL A 74 0.54 -13.58 16.63
N VAL A 75 0.50 -13.48 15.31
CA VAL A 75 0.67 -14.63 14.41
C VAL A 75 2.14 -14.90 14.12
N TYR A 76 2.97 -13.87 13.98
CA TYR A 76 4.38 -14.04 13.61
C TYR A 76 5.27 -14.01 14.81
N TYR A 77 5.16 -12.94 15.60
CA TYR A 77 6.16 -12.71 16.64
C TYR A 77 5.94 -13.62 17.84
N HIS A 78 4.70 -13.69 18.34
CA HIS A 78 4.32 -14.64 19.39
C HIS A 78 3.96 -16.02 18.84
N GLY A 79 3.38 -16.09 17.64
CA GLY A 79 2.92 -17.35 17.03
C GLY A 79 4.01 -18.18 16.36
N GLY A 80 5.27 -17.72 16.37
CA GLY A 80 6.42 -18.50 15.92
C GLY A 80 6.59 -18.61 14.40
N LEU A 81 5.84 -17.86 13.59
CA LEU A 81 5.97 -17.90 12.12
C LEU A 81 7.05 -16.97 11.54
N THR A 82 7.78 -16.24 12.39
CA THR A 82 8.79 -15.27 11.96
C THR A 82 10.00 -15.92 11.29
N PHE A 83 10.47 -17.05 11.82
CA PHE A 83 11.70 -17.70 11.40
C PHE A 83 11.44 -19.16 11.03
N ASP A 84 12.28 -19.70 10.15
CA ASP A 84 12.41 -21.16 9.96
C ASP A 84 13.35 -21.71 11.06
N GLU A 85 13.43 -23.04 11.23
CA GLU A 85 14.13 -23.70 12.35
C GLU A 85 15.60 -23.28 12.56
N SER A 86 16.26 -22.75 11.53
CA SER A 86 17.67 -22.34 11.56
C SER A 86 17.92 -20.90 12.01
N SER A 87 16.88 -20.10 12.23
CA SER A 87 16.99 -18.67 12.55
C SER A 87 16.24 -18.31 13.83
N SER A 88 16.64 -17.21 14.47
CA SER A 88 16.03 -16.76 15.74
C SER A 88 16.08 -15.25 15.87
N TRP A 89 15.51 -14.73 16.95
CA TRP A 89 15.54 -13.30 17.25
C TRP A 89 16.96 -12.79 17.47
N GLY A 90 17.37 -11.83 16.63
CA GLY A 90 18.63 -11.10 16.77
C GLY A 90 18.47 -9.64 16.35
N THR A 91 19.60 -8.91 16.35
CA THR A 91 19.60 -7.45 16.08
C THR A 91 19.11 -7.15 14.67
N GLU A 92 19.52 -7.97 13.71
CA GLU A 92 19.11 -7.98 12.31
C GLU A 92 17.59 -8.06 12.13
N ALA A 93 16.90 -8.91 12.91
CA ALA A 93 15.45 -9.03 12.87
C ALA A 93 14.78 -7.73 13.33
N PHE A 94 15.23 -7.14 14.43
CA PHE A 94 14.70 -5.88 14.93
C PHE A 94 14.97 -4.72 13.96
N ILE A 95 16.13 -4.70 13.31
CA ILE A 95 16.45 -3.71 12.26
C ILE A 95 15.46 -3.86 11.10
N MET A 96 15.19 -5.06 10.61
CA MET A 96 14.27 -5.25 9.47
C MET A 96 12.81 -4.98 9.84
N ILE A 97 12.40 -5.21 11.10
CA ILE A 97 11.11 -4.74 11.62
C ILE A 97 11.07 -3.21 11.65
N ALA A 98 12.13 -2.55 12.12
CA ALA A 98 12.21 -1.09 12.09
C ALA A 98 12.15 -0.55 10.66
N VAL A 99 12.84 -1.18 9.70
CA VAL A 99 12.76 -0.84 8.27
C VAL A 99 11.32 -0.98 7.75
N THR A 100 10.58 -2.00 8.18
CA THR A 100 9.17 -2.21 7.79
C THR A 100 8.28 -1.03 8.17
N PHE A 101 8.48 -0.44 9.36
CA PHE A 101 7.62 0.64 9.86
C PHE A 101 8.18 2.05 9.62
N LEU A 102 9.50 2.21 9.55
CA LEU A 102 10.20 3.48 9.37
C LEU A 102 10.64 3.72 7.91
N GLY A 103 10.59 2.71 7.05
CA GLY A 103 10.90 2.83 5.62
C GLY A 103 10.04 3.87 4.90
N VAL A 104 8.90 4.23 5.49
CA VAL A 104 8.04 5.33 5.04
C VAL A 104 8.73 6.68 4.96
N TYR A 105 9.68 6.98 5.85
CA TYR A 105 10.40 8.24 5.83
C TYR A 105 11.40 8.30 4.66
N LEU A 106 12.08 7.18 4.39
CA LEU A 106 12.93 7.05 3.20
C LEU A 106 12.09 7.15 1.93
N TYR A 107 10.96 6.46 1.87
CA TYR A 107 10.00 6.56 0.77
C TYR A 107 9.51 8.00 0.56
N ASP A 108 9.08 8.69 1.61
CA ASP A 108 8.57 10.06 1.51
C ASP A 108 9.66 11.03 1.06
N ALA A 109 10.89 10.88 1.57
CA ALA A 109 12.06 11.65 1.17
C ALA A 109 12.45 11.40 -0.29
N LEU A 110 12.47 10.14 -0.74
CA LEU A 110 12.77 9.76 -2.12
C LEU A 110 11.85 10.48 -3.11
N TYR A 111 10.54 10.46 -2.83
CA TYR A 111 9.53 11.10 -3.68
C TYR A 111 9.39 12.61 -3.49
N LYS A 112 10.16 13.21 -2.58
CA LYS A 112 10.35 14.67 -2.48
C LYS A 112 11.66 15.14 -3.09
N SER A 113 12.61 14.23 -3.31
CA SER A 113 13.91 14.54 -3.91
C SER A 113 13.78 14.86 -5.40
N GLY A 114 14.83 15.47 -5.97
CA GLY A 114 14.92 15.72 -7.42
C GLY A 114 14.84 14.45 -8.28
N LEU A 115 15.08 13.27 -7.70
CA LEU A 115 14.96 11.98 -8.40
C LEU A 115 13.54 11.74 -8.92
N ALA A 116 12.53 12.22 -8.18
CA ALA A 116 11.11 12.06 -8.52
C ALA A 116 10.72 12.79 -9.82
N SER A 117 11.56 13.70 -10.33
CA SER A 117 11.36 14.34 -11.63
C SER A 117 11.51 13.37 -12.80
N ASN A 118 12.28 12.28 -12.63
CA ASN A 118 12.42 11.21 -13.62
C ASN A 118 11.68 9.96 -13.15
N LEU A 119 10.45 9.80 -13.64
CA LEU A 119 9.56 8.69 -13.27
C LEU A 119 10.19 7.31 -13.50
N ARG A 120 10.92 7.12 -14.60
CA ARG A 120 11.56 5.82 -14.90
C ARG A 120 12.63 5.50 -13.88
N LEU A 121 13.50 6.47 -13.62
CA LEU A 121 14.62 6.29 -12.69
C LEU A 121 14.14 6.05 -11.26
N VAL A 122 13.20 6.87 -10.75
CA VAL A 122 12.67 6.67 -9.39
C VAL A 122 11.93 5.33 -9.24
N THR A 123 11.29 4.84 -10.30
CA THR A 123 10.64 3.52 -10.31
C THR A 123 11.67 2.39 -10.24
N ILE A 124 12.75 2.46 -11.03
CA ILE A 124 13.84 1.47 -10.99
C ILE A 124 14.51 1.46 -9.62
N VAL A 125 14.82 2.64 -9.07
CA VAL A 125 15.41 2.76 -7.73
C VAL A 125 14.46 2.21 -6.67
N SER A 126 13.16 2.52 -6.74
CA SER A 126 12.17 1.97 -5.80
C SER A 126 12.10 0.45 -5.89
N PHE A 127 12.11 -0.13 -7.10
CA PHE A 127 12.10 -1.58 -7.30
C PHE A 127 13.36 -2.25 -6.74
N ALA A 128 14.53 -1.67 -7.00
CA ALA A 128 15.80 -2.16 -6.48
C ALA A 128 15.83 -2.11 -4.94
N LEU A 129 15.37 -1.00 -4.34
CA LEU A 129 15.28 -0.86 -2.87
C LEU A 129 14.35 -1.91 -2.26
N ILE A 130 13.19 -2.19 -2.88
CA ILE A 130 12.30 -3.27 -2.44
C ILE A 130 13.03 -4.61 -2.50
N GLY A 131 13.76 -4.89 -3.58
CA GLY A 131 14.55 -6.12 -3.73
C GLY A 131 15.62 -6.27 -2.64
N VAL A 132 16.35 -5.20 -2.34
CA VAL A 132 17.33 -5.18 -1.25
C VAL A 132 16.66 -5.44 0.09
N VAL A 133 15.54 -4.79 0.39
CA VAL A 133 14.81 -5.01 1.65
C VAL A 133 14.34 -6.46 1.79
N VAL A 134 13.75 -7.03 0.74
CA VAL A 134 13.28 -8.43 0.76
C VAL A 134 14.45 -9.40 0.91
N TYR A 135 15.54 -9.18 0.18
CA TYR A 135 16.75 -9.98 0.30
C TYR A 135 17.32 -9.92 1.72
N LEU A 136 17.44 -8.73 2.31
CA LEU A 136 17.93 -8.56 3.69
C LEU A 136 16.98 -9.19 4.72
N MET A 137 15.65 -9.12 4.53
CA MET A 137 14.70 -9.81 5.39
C MET A 137 14.95 -11.31 5.40
N LYS A 138 15.14 -11.91 4.21
CA LYS A 138 15.34 -13.35 4.06
C LYS A 138 16.74 -13.80 4.50
N ASP A 139 17.77 -13.26 3.89
CA ASP A 139 19.15 -13.79 3.97
C ASP A 139 19.96 -13.20 5.14
N TRP A 140 19.65 -11.97 5.57
CA TRP A 140 20.34 -11.37 6.71
C TRP A 140 19.56 -11.52 8.01
N ALA A 141 18.27 -11.21 8.00
CA ALA A 141 17.41 -11.32 9.19
C ALA A 141 16.77 -12.70 9.39
N GLY A 142 16.97 -13.64 8.46
CA GLY A 142 16.50 -15.03 8.59
C GLY A 142 14.97 -15.19 8.55
N PHE A 143 14.23 -14.21 8.04
CA PHE A 143 12.77 -14.29 7.98
C PHE A 143 12.34 -15.45 7.09
N SER A 144 11.42 -16.27 7.60
CA SER A 144 10.80 -17.35 6.84
C SER A 144 10.15 -16.82 5.56
N TYR A 145 9.85 -17.72 4.63
CA TYR A 145 9.14 -17.36 3.40
C TYR A 145 7.83 -16.59 3.69
N ARG A 146 7.07 -17.04 4.68
CA ARG A 146 5.82 -16.36 5.10
C ARG A 146 6.11 -14.99 5.73
N SER A 147 7.18 -14.90 6.50
CA SER A 147 7.55 -13.70 7.25
C SER A 147 8.03 -12.58 6.33
N PHE A 148 8.97 -12.81 5.39
CA PHE A 148 9.40 -11.71 4.52
C PHE A 148 8.28 -11.24 3.58
N ASN A 149 7.37 -12.14 3.16
CA ASN A 149 6.19 -11.77 2.40
C ASN A 149 5.30 -10.82 3.23
N ILE A 150 4.90 -11.21 4.43
CA ILE A 150 3.99 -10.38 5.24
C ILE A 150 4.63 -9.04 5.62
N HIS A 151 5.95 -9.01 5.88
CA HIS A 151 6.65 -7.78 6.23
C HIS A 151 6.77 -6.83 5.03
N LEU A 152 6.96 -7.34 3.81
CA LEU A 152 6.85 -6.50 2.62
C LEU A 152 5.45 -5.90 2.48
N GLY A 153 4.40 -6.70 2.72
CA GLY A 153 3.03 -6.22 2.74
C GLY A 153 2.77 -5.18 3.82
N ALA A 154 3.33 -5.37 5.02
CA ALA A 154 3.24 -4.41 6.12
C ALA A 154 4.00 -3.11 5.82
N LEU A 155 5.14 -3.17 5.12
CA LEU A 155 5.88 -2.00 4.64
C LEU A 155 5.03 -1.20 3.65
N PHE A 156 4.44 -1.86 2.64
CA PHE A 156 3.51 -1.21 1.72
C PHE A 156 2.31 -0.62 2.46
N GLY A 157 1.68 -1.38 3.36
CA GLY A 157 0.54 -0.94 4.15
C GLY A 157 0.86 0.28 5.02
N THR A 158 2.04 0.32 5.61
CA THR A 158 2.52 1.47 6.41
C THR A 158 2.76 2.69 5.54
N ASN A 159 3.44 2.54 4.41
CA ASN A 159 3.63 3.64 3.44
C ASN A 159 2.28 4.19 2.96
N MET A 160 1.35 3.29 2.68
CA MET A 160 0.01 3.64 2.22
C MET A 160 -0.79 4.37 3.29
N ALA A 161 -0.81 3.88 4.54
CA ALA A 161 -1.52 4.51 5.64
C ALA A 161 -0.94 5.90 5.95
N PHE A 162 0.38 6.03 5.90
CA PHE A 162 1.06 7.32 6.04
C PHE A 162 0.64 8.31 4.95
N ASN A 163 0.62 7.87 3.69
CA ASN A 163 0.15 8.71 2.58
C ASN A 163 -1.26 9.23 2.83
N VAL A 164 -2.16 8.38 3.33
CA VAL A 164 -3.55 8.79 3.63
C VAL A 164 -3.58 9.89 4.69
N TRP A 165 -2.94 9.67 5.84
CA TRP A 165 -3.07 10.56 7.00
C TRP A 165 -2.19 11.80 6.94
N PHE A 166 -1.00 11.72 6.35
CA PHE A 166 -0.01 12.80 6.42
C PHE A 166 0.20 13.55 5.09
N ARG A 167 -0.30 13.02 3.96
CA ARG A 167 -0.18 13.68 2.65
C ARG A 167 -1.53 13.98 2.02
N ILE A 168 -2.38 12.97 1.88
CA ILE A 168 -3.66 13.07 1.17
C ILE A 168 -4.66 13.85 1.99
N TRP A 169 -4.93 13.46 3.24
CA TRP A 169 -5.96 14.09 4.06
C TRP A 169 -5.74 15.60 4.29
N PRO A 170 -4.54 16.07 4.72
CA PRO A 170 -4.29 17.50 4.90
C PRO A 170 -4.44 18.31 3.60
N ALA A 171 -4.03 17.75 2.47
CA ALA A 171 -4.20 18.38 1.16
C ALA A 171 -5.69 18.45 0.77
N GLN A 172 -6.44 17.36 0.96
CA GLN A 172 -7.86 17.28 0.65
C GLN A 172 -8.69 18.24 1.48
N GLN A 173 -8.37 18.45 2.76
CA GLN A 173 -9.05 19.46 3.58
C GLN A 173 -8.99 20.85 2.93
N LYS A 174 -7.81 21.26 2.49
CA LYS A 174 -7.62 22.57 1.82
C LYS A 174 -8.31 22.63 0.46
N ILE A 175 -8.22 21.56 -0.34
CA ILE A 175 -8.87 21.47 -1.66
C ILE A 175 -10.39 21.58 -1.53
N ILE A 176 -10.99 20.83 -0.61
CA ILE A 176 -12.43 20.81 -0.39
C ILE A 176 -12.91 22.17 0.13
N SER A 177 -12.16 22.80 1.04
CA SER A 177 -12.47 24.15 1.52
C SER A 177 -12.46 25.19 0.39
N ALA A 178 -11.45 25.19 -0.47
CA ALA A 178 -11.39 26.11 -1.62
C ALA A 178 -12.59 25.92 -2.56
N ILE A 179 -12.91 24.67 -2.92
CA ILE A 179 -14.04 24.35 -3.79
C ILE A 179 -15.37 24.78 -3.16
N LYS A 180 -15.54 24.56 -1.85
CA LYS A 180 -16.74 24.99 -1.11
C LYS A 180 -16.91 26.51 -1.14
N ASN A 181 -15.82 27.27 -1.08
CA ASN A 181 -15.84 28.73 -1.13
C ASN A 181 -15.95 29.30 -2.56
N GLY A 182 -15.97 28.43 -3.58
CA GLY A 182 -15.99 28.85 -4.99
C GLY A 182 -14.62 29.31 -5.51
N GLU A 183 -13.54 29.06 -4.77
CA GLU A 183 -12.17 29.37 -5.15
C GLU A 183 -11.55 28.23 -5.97
N ALA A 184 -10.56 28.56 -6.81
CA ALA A 184 -9.77 27.55 -7.49
C ALA A 184 -8.82 26.86 -6.48
N PRO A 185 -8.82 25.51 -6.38
CA PRO A 185 -7.91 24.82 -5.47
C PRO A 185 -6.45 24.94 -5.92
N ASP A 186 -5.53 24.97 -4.97
CA ASP A 186 -4.09 24.96 -5.23
C ASP A 186 -3.67 23.71 -6.02
N GLY A 187 -3.21 23.91 -7.26
CA GLY A 187 -2.80 22.84 -8.17
C GLY A 187 -1.64 21.98 -7.65
N SER A 188 -0.79 22.52 -6.77
CA SER A 188 0.29 21.75 -6.14
C SER A 188 -0.26 20.73 -5.14
N LEU A 189 -1.30 21.09 -4.38
CA LEU A 189 -1.98 20.19 -3.44
C LEU A 189 -2.79 19.12 -4.17
N VAL A 190 -3.46 19.48 -5.27
CA VAL A 190 -4.20 18.53 -6.12
C VAL A 190 -3.22 17.49 -6.69
N SER A 191 -2.10 17.96 -7.24
CA SER A 191 -1.04 17.11 -7.78
C SER A 191 -0.44 16.19 -6.71
N LEU A 192 -0.16 16.72 -5.51
CA LEU A 192 0.36 15.94 -4.38
C LEU A 192 -0.61 14.84 -3.93
N ALA A 193 -1.88 15.18 -3.70
CA ALA A 193 -2.89 14.22 -3.24
C ALA A 193 -3.12 13.13 -4.30
N GLY A 194 -3.21 13.52 -5.57
CA GLY A 194 -3.35 12.59 -6.69
C GLY A 194 -2.15 11.65 -6.84
N LEU A 195 -0.92 12.17 -6.73
CA LEU A 195 0.29 11.36 -6.83
C LEU A 195 0.39 10.33 -5.68
N ARG A 196 0.14 10.73 -4.43
CA ARG A 196 0.19 9.82 -3.29
C ARG A 196 -0.94 8.80 -3.31
N SER A 197 -2.11 9.18 -3.78
CA SER A 197 -3.21 8.24 -4.05
C SER A 197 -2.82 7.21 -5.11
N LYS A 198 -2.16 7.63 -6.20
CA LYS A 198 -1.65 6.73 -7.24
C LYS A 198 -0.58 5.78 -6.70
N HIS A 199 0.36 6.27 -5.89
CA HIS A 199 1.34 5.39 -5.23
C HIS A 199 0.65 4.31 -4.40
N ASN A 200 -0.40 4.66 -3.66
CA ASN A 200 -1.17 3.67 -2.91
C ASN A 200 -1.79 2.61 -3.82
N THR A 201 -2.32 2.99 -4.99
CA THR A 201 -2.87 2.04 -5.96
C THR A 201 -1.81 1.09 -6.52
N TYR A 202 -0.61 1.58 -6.83
CA TYR A 202 0.49 0.73 -7.29
C TYR A 202 1.00 -0.23 -6.19
N MET A 203 1.00 0.20 -4.93
CA MET A 203 1.39 -0.65 -3.80
C MET A 203 0.30 -1.66 -3.42
N SER A 204 -0.99 -1.37 -3.65
CA SER A 204 -2.09 -2.20 -3.15
C SER A 204 -2.15 -3.59 -3.78
N VAL A 205 -1.88 -3.71 -5.09
CA VAL A 205 -1.96 -5.01 -5.78
C VAL A 205 -0.92 -6.02 -5.27
N PRO A 206 0.39 -5.70 -5.22
CA PRO A 206 1.36 -6.62 -4.61
C PRO A 206 1.17 -6.77 -3.09
N LEU A 207 0.67 -5.75 -2.39
CA LEU A 207 0.29 -5.89 -0.97
C LEU A 207 -0.77 -6.98 -0.78
N ILE A 208 -1.84 -6.98 -1.58
CA ILE A 208 -2.89 -8.01 -1.49
C ILE A 208 -2.29 -9.41 -1.63
N TRP A 209 -1.37 -9.60 -2.57
CA TRP A 209 -0.66 -10.88 -2.73
C TRP A 209 0.08 -11.29 -1.47
N THR A 210 0.91 -10.39 -0.92
CA THR A 210 1.70 -10.69 0.29
C THR A 210 0.84 -11.09 1.51
N MET A 211 -0.38 -10.55 1.58
CA MET A 211 -1.35 -10.84 2.64
C MET A 211 -2.10 -12.16 2.40
N MET A 212 -2.34 -12.54 1.14
CA MET A 212 -2.95 -13.82 0.77
C MET A 212 -1.99 -15.00 0.85
N ASN A 213 -0.69 -14.77 0.59
CA ASN A 213 0.34 -15.80 0.52
C ASN A 213 0.46 -16.64 1.81
N GLN A 214 -0.11 -16.17 2.92
CA GLN A 214 -0.24 -16.94 4.16
C GLN A 214 -1.07 -18.22 4.02
N HIS A 215 -1.93 -18.28 3.01
CA HIS A 215 -2.79 -19.42 2.73
C HIS A 215 -2.18 -20.40 1.72
N THR A 216 -1.06 -20.06 1.07
CA THR A 216 -0.42 -20.91 0.05
C THR A 216 1.11 -20.83 0.12
N THR A 217 1.79 -21.94 0.42
CA THR A 217 3.26 -22.04 0.38
C THR A 217 3.76 -22.66 -0.93
N ALA A 218 2.91 -22.72 -1.96
CA ALA A 218 3.23 -23.34 -3.25
C ALA A 218 4.49 -22.74 -3.90
N LEU A 219 4.83 -21.49 -3.58
CA LEU A 219 5.98 -20.76 -4.14
C LEU A 219 7.12 -20.58 -3.12
N ALA A 220 7.06 -21.25 -1.97
CA ALA A 220 8.09 -21.18 -0.93
C ALA A 220 9.39 -21.89 -1.30
N GLY A 221 9.32 -22.87 -2.20
CA GLY A 221 10.42 -23.73 -2.63
C GLY A 221 9.94 -25.17 -2.85
N GLY A 222 10.58 -25.90 -3.76
CA GLY A 222 10.29 -27.32 -4.05
C GLY A 222 9.21 -27.56 -5.12
N ASN A 223 8.55 -26.51 -5.62
CA ASN A 223 7.58 -26.59 -6.71
C ASN A 223 7.98 -25.64 -7.85
N PHE A 224 7.56 -25.95 -9.08
CA PHE A 224 7.76 -25.10 -10.27
C PHE A 224 9.24 -24.71 -10.53
N GLY A 225 10.20 -25.51 -10.04
CA GLY A 225 11.63 -25.19 -10.13
C GLY A 225 12.11 -24.07 -9.20
N ILE A 226 11.25 -23.59 -8.30
CA ILE A 226 11.60 -22.56 -7.31
C ILE A 226 12.34 -23.23 -6.15
N THR A 227 13.48 -22.67 -5.78
CA THR A 227 14.28 -23.10 -4.62
C THR A 227 14.13 -22.10 -3.48
N SER A 228 14.48 -22.51 -2.26
CA SER A 228 14.53 -21.60 -1.10
C SER A 228 15.49 -20.42 -1.32
N SER A 229 16.51 -20.57 -2.17
CA SER A 229 17.43 -19.48 -2.53
C SER A 229 16.84 -18.48 -3.52
N THR A 230 15.83 -18.87 -4.31
CA THR A 230 15.26 -18.05 -5.39
C THR A 230 13.84 -17.59 -5.14
N ASN A 231 13.17 -18.09 -4.08
CA ASN A 231 11.79 -17.75 -3.76
C ASN A 231 11.52 -16.24 -3.60
N TRP A 232 12.51 -15.45 -3.18
CA TRP A 232 12.40 -13.99 -3.07
C TRP A 232 12.28 -13.29 -4.42
N LEU A 233 12.87 -13.86 -5.49
CA LEU A 233 12.74 -13.34 -6.86
C LEU A 233 11.30 -13.47 -7.35
N VAL A 234 10.58 -14.51 -6.93
CA VAL A 234 9.15 -14.67 -7.24
C VAL A 234 8.36 -13.49 -6.67
N LEU A 235 8.66 -13.07 -5.44
CA LEU A 235 8.02 -11.89 -4.86
C LEU A 235 8.32 -10.62 -5.66
N MET A 236 9.54 -10.46 -6.16
CA MET A 236 9.89 -9.33 -7.04
C MET A 236 9.15 -9.36 -8.37
N ILE A 237 8.96 -10.54 -8.96
CA ILE A 237 8.13 -10.72 -10.17
C ILE A 237 6.69 -10.32 -9.87
N ILE A 238 6.14 -10.71 -8.73
CA ILE A 238 4.79 -10.33 -8.32
C ILE A 238 4.65 -8.82 -8.11
N VAL A 239 5.66 -8.15 -7.54
CA VAL A 239 5.68 -6.69 -7.42
C VAL A 239 5.61 -6.04 -8.81
N ALA A 240 6.47 -6.47 -9.74
CA ALA A 240 6.49 -5.95 -11.10
C ALA A 240 5.16 -6.22 -11.85
N LEU A 241 4.61 -7.43 -11.72
CA LEU A 241 3.33 -7.81 -12.30
C LEU A 241 2.19 -6.99 -11.72
N GLY A 242 2.16 -6.81 -10.40
CA GLY A 242 1.17 -5.99 -9.71
C GLY A 242 1.19 -4.54 -10.20
N TRP A 243 2.38 -3.95 -10.37
CA TRP A 243 2.53 -2.63 -10.96
C TRP A 243 2.05 -2.58 -12.41
N HIS A 244 2.36 -3.61 -13.21
CA HIS A 244 1.89 -3.69 -14.58
C HIS A 244 0.36 -3.79 -14.67
N ILE A 245 -0.28 -4.59 -13.80
CA ILE A 245 -1.74 -4.69 -13.72
C ILE A 245 -2.34 -3.32 -13.42
N VAL A 246 -1.83 -2.62 -12.41
CA VAL A 246 -2.32 -1.27 -12.06
C VAL A 246 -2.15 -0.29 -13.22
N PHE A 247 -1.03 -0.36 -13.93
CA PHE A 247 -0.80 0.44 -15.14
C PHE A 247 -1.87 0.18 -16.21
N GLN A 248 -2.20 -1.08 -16.49
CA GLN A 248 -3.25 -1.45 -17.44
C GLN A 248 -4.63 -0.98 -16.99
N LEU A 249 -4.93 -1.08 -15.69
CA LEU A 249 -6.19 -0.59 -15.12
C LEU A 249 -6.33 0.91 -15.32
N TYR A 250 -5.31 1.71 -15.00
CA TYR A 250 -5.34 3.16 -15.26
C TYR A 250 -5.56 3.48 -16.75
N LYS A 251 -4.86 2.77 -17.65
CA LYS A 251 -5.01 2.95 -19.11
C LYS A 251 -6.41 2.62 -19.61
N LYS A 252 -7.08 1.63 -19.00
CA LYS A 252 -8.46 1.27 -19.31
C LYS A 252 -9.44 2.29 -18.72
N SER A 253 -9.28 2.66 -17.45
CA SER A 253 -10.15 3.60 -16.73
C SER A 253 -10.30 4.93 -17.45
N SER A 254 -9.21 5.47 -18.02
CA SER A 254 -9.26 6.74 -18.76
C SER A 254 -10.06 6.70 -20.07
N LYS A 255 -10.48 5.52 -20.52
CA LYS A 255 -11.22 5.31 -21.77
C LYS A 255 -12.67 4.90 -21.54
N ILE A 256 -13.07 4.64 -20.30
CA ILE A 256 -14.46 4.28 -19.97
C ILE A 256 -15.27 5.57 -19.96
N GLN A 257 -16.29 5.63 -20.81
CA GLN A 257 -17.20 6.77 -20.88
C GLN A 257 -18.50 6.47 -20.12
N GLY A 258 -19.08 7.51 -19.52
CA GLY A 258 -20.47 7.48 -19.10
C GLY A 258 -21.41 7.54 -20.31
N PHE A 259 -22.68 7.26 -20.08
CA PHE A 259 -23.75 7.45 -21.05
C PHE A 259 -24.34 8.87 -20.93
#